data_AF-A0A3M1PIX0-F1
#
_entry.id   AF-A0A3M1PIX0-F1
#
_cell.length_a   1.000
_cell.length_b   1.000
_cell.length_c   1.000
_cell.angle_alpha   90.00
_cell.angle_beta   90.00
_cell.angle_gamma   90.00
#
_symmetry.space_group_name_H-M   'P 1'
#
loop_
_entity.id
_entity.type
_entity.pdbx_description
1 polymer ?
#
loop_
_entity_poly.entity_id
_entity_poly.type
_entity_poly.pdbx_seq_one_letter_code
_entity_poly.pdbx_strand_id
1 'polypeptide(L)'
;MPPRWPREPDRNDPAFRKLDDRMTFATHVAAFLAGNSGVWFFRLVQDQAWPWTVWFSSVWLAALVAHGVYIFAIADYSGPSPTAKPNAKSS
;
A
#
# COMPACT_ATOMS: atom_id res chain seq x y z
N MET A 1 -4.43 -24.04 -7.10
CA MET A 1 -2.96 -23.85 -7.21
C MET A 1 -2.66 -22.40 -6.89
N PRO A 2 -1.61 -22.08 -6.10
CA PRO A 2 -1.21 -20.69 -5.90
C PRO A 2 -0.90 -20.07 -7.26
N PRO A 3 -1.42 -18.88 -7.58
CA PRO A 3 -1.05 -18.16 -8.80
C PRO A 3 0.48 -18.02 -8.85
N ARG A 4 1.09 -18.50 -9.92
CA ARG A 4 2.55 -18.47 -10.11
C ARG A 4 2.90 -17.19 -10.84
N TRP A 5 3.83 -16.40 -10.31
CA TRP A 5 4.36 -15.26 -11.03
C TRP A 5 5.10 -15.79 -12.28
N PRO A 6 4.77 -15.36 -13.51
CA PRO A 6 5.29 -16.01 -14.72
C PRO A 6 6.80 -15.82 -14.98
N ARG A 7 7.46 -14.91 -14.26
CA ARG A 7 8.87 -14.54 -14.46
C ARG A 7 9.54 -14.16 -13.14
N GLU A 8 10.81 -13.76 -13.16
CA GLU A 8 11.46 -13.22 -11.97
C GLU A 8 10.90 -11.82 -11.65
N PRO A 9 10.54 -11.50 -10.39
CA PRO A 9 10.07 -10.17 -10.04
C PRO A 9 11.20 -9.15 -10.19
N ASP A 10 11.01 -8.17 -11.07
CA ASP A 10 11.93 -7.04 -11.26
C ASP A 10 11.20 -5.75 -10.90
N ARG A 11 11.87 -4.82 -10.21
CA ARG A 11 11.31 -3.51 -9.85
C ARG A 11 11.01 -2.64 -11.08
N ASN A 12 11.61 -2.91 -12.23
CA ASN A 12 11.27 -2.21 -13.47
C ASN A 12 9.90 -2.62 -14.03
N ASP A 13 9.37 -3.75 -13.60
CA ASP A 13 8.08 -4.25 -14.05
C ASP A 13 6.89 -3.46 -13.46
N PRO A 14 6.05 -2.83 -14.29
CA PRO A 14 4.88 -2.11 -13.80
C PRO A 14 3.89 -2.99 -13.02
N ALA A 15 3.75 -4.27 -13.38
CA ALA A 15 2.84 -5.19 -12.69
C ALA A 15 3.35 -5.52 -11.28
N PHE A 16 4.66 -5.72 -11.14
CA PHE A 16 5.30 -5.95 -9.84
C PHE A 16 5.24 -4.70 -8.97
N ARG A 17 5.59 -3.51 -9.49
CA ARG A 17 5.50 -2.24 -8.75
C ARG A 17 4.11 -1.98 -8.20
N LYS A 18 3.07 -2.20 -9.02
CA LYS A 18 1.68 -2.02 -8.59
C LYS A 18 1.28 -2.95 -7.44
N LEU A 19 1.78 -4.19 -7.44
CA LEU A 19 1.52 -5.12 -6.35
C LEU A 19 2.28 -4.71 -5.08
N ASP A 20 3.55 -4.39 -5.22
CA ASP A 20 4.44 -3.97 -4.13
C ASP A 20 3.93 -2.71 -3.41
N ASP A 21 3.51 -1.69 -4.18
CA ASP A 21 2.94 -0.45 -3.65
C ASP A 21 1.67 -0.72 -2.82
N ARG A 22 0.79 -1.59 -3.32
CA ARG A 22 -0.46 -1.96 -2.63
C ARG A 22 -0.21 -2.76 -1.36
N MET A 23 0.75 -3.67 -1.38
CA MET A 23 1.14 -4.44 -0.19
C MET A 23 1.75 -3.53 0.87
N THR A 24 2.64 -2.62 0.45
CA THR A 24 3.21 -1.58 1.33
C THR A 24 2.12 -0.71 1.94
N PHE A 25 1.13 -0.27 1.14
CA PHE A 25 -0.03 0.46 1.64
C PHE A 25 -0.84 -0.35 2.66
N ALA A 26 -1.13 -1.62 2.36
CA ALA A 26 -1.84 -2.51 3.26
C ALA A 26 -1.11 -2.69 4.61
N THR A 27 0.21 -2.79 4.60
CA THR A 27 1.03 -2.83 5.83
C THR A 27 0.89 -1.55 6.65
N HIS A 28 0.88 -0.38 6.01
CA HIS A 28 0.66 0.90 6.72
C HIS A 28 -0.74 0.97 7.32
N VAL A 29 -1.77 0.50 6.59
CA VAL A 29 -3.14 0.42 7.10
C VAL A 29 -3.21 -0.51 8.32
N ALA A 30 -2.58 -1.68 8.26
CA ALA A 30 -2.52 -2.61 9.39
C ALA A 30 -1.82 -2.00 10.61
N ALA A 31 -0.68 -1.33 10.40
CA ALA A 31 0.05 -0.63 11.47
C ALA A 31 -0.79 0.50 12.10
N PHE A 32 -1.50 1.27 11.27
CA PHE A 32 -2.41 2.30 11.74
C PHE A 32 -3.54 1.70 12.60
N LEU A 33 -4.20 0.64 12.13
CA LEU A 33 -5.28 0.00 12.88
C LEU A 33 -4.78 -0.58 14.20
N ALA A 34 -3.67 -1.33 14.19
CA ALA A 34 -3.09 -1.92 15.39
C ALA A 34 -2.64 -0.85 16.40
N GLY A 35 -1.93 0.18 15.96
CA GLY A 35 -1.47 1.27 16.82
C GLY A 35 -2.61 2.11 17.39
N ASN A 36 -3.54 2.55 16.54
CA ASN A 36 -4.65 3.39 16.98
C ASN A 36 -5.63 2.61 17.86
N SER A 37 -5.95 1.36 17.54
CA SER A 37 -6.82 0.54 18.40
C SER A 37 -6.23 0.35 19.80
N GLY A 38 -4.93 0.09 19.91
CA GLY A 38 -4.25 -0.01 21.21
C GLY A 38 -4.32 1.29 22.00
N VAL A 39 -3.93 2.41 21.38
CA VAL A 39 -3.97 3.73 22.05
C VAL A 39 -5.38 4.10 22.50
N TRP A 40 -6.38 3.90 21.63
CA TRP A 40 -7.78 4.18 21.96
C TRP A 40 -8.32 3.23 23.03
N PHE A 41 -7.96 1.94 23.00
CA PHE A 41 -8.32 0.99 24.04
C PHE A 41 -7.85 1.45 25.43
N PHE A 42 -6.57 1.82 25.59
CA PHE A 42 -6.07 2.31 26.88
C PHE A 42 -6.70 3.63 27.29
N ARG A 43 -6.96 4.53 26.33
CA ARG A 43 -7.69 5.78 26.58
C ARG A 43 -9.06 5.50 27.21
N LEU A 44 -9.80 4.52 26.68
CA LEU A 44 -11.10 4.10 27.19
C LEU A 44 -10.99 3.43 28.57
N VAL A 45 -10.04 2.51 28.75
CA VAL A 45 -9.85 1.79 30.02
C VAL A 45 -9.44 2.72 31.16
N GLN A 46 -8.65 3.75 30.87
CA GLN A 46 -8.19 4.73 31.86
C GLN A 46 -9.12 5.94 32.02
N ASP A 47 -10.25 5.99 31.30
CA ASP A 47 -11.18 7.12 31.25
C ASP A 47 -10.49 8.47 31.01
N GLN A 48 -9.49 8.47 30.13
CA GLN A 48 -8.56 9.59 30.01
C GLN A 48 -8.81 10.39 28.73
N ALA A 49 -9.07 11.69 28.86
CA ALA A 49 -9.43 12.55 27.73
C ALA A 49 -8.22 13.24 27.07
N TRP A 50 -7.16 12.49 26.72
CA TRP A 50 -5.95 13.09 26.14
C TRP A 50 -6.23 13.83 24.82
N PRO A 51 -6.05 15.15 24.72
CA PRO A 51 -6.37 15.88 23.50
C PRO A 51 -5.45 15.52 22.32
N TRP A 52 -4.22 15.08 22.59
CA TRP A 52 -3.25 14.72 21.57
C TRP A 52 -3.64 13.45 20.79
N THR A 53 -4.47 12.55 21.35
CA THR A 53 -4.84 11.29 20.68
C THR A 53 -5.60 11.53 19.39
N VAL A 54 -6.46 12.56 19.38
CA VAL A 54 -7.23 12.95 18.19
C VAL A 54 -6.29 13.42 17.10
N TRP A 55 -5.38 14.35 17.42
CA TRP A 55 -4.39 14.86 16.46
C TRP A 55 -3.47 13.76 15.93
N PHE A 56 -3.01 12.86 16.80
CA PHE A 56 -2.19 11.72 16.42
C PHE A 56 -2.91 10.81 15.41
N SER A 57 -4.14 10.40 15.72
CA SER A 57 -4.95 9.56 14.81
C SER A 57 -5.29 10.29 13.51
N SER A 58 -5.67 11.58 13.58
CA SER A 58 -6.08 12.36 12.42
C SER A 58 -4.94 12.65 11.45
N VAL A 59 -3.76 13.05 11.95
CA VAL A 59 -2.58 13.32 11.10
C VAL A 59 -2.11 12.03 10.42
N TRP A 60 -2.06 10.92 11.17
CA TRP A 60 -1.67 9.64 10.60
C TRP A 60 -2.69 9.15 9.56
N LEU A 61 -3.99 9.28 9.85
CA LEU A 61 -5.05 8.97 8.88
C LEU A 61 -4.92 9.81 7.61
N ALA A 62 -4.64 11.12 7.75
CA ALA A 62 -4.43 12.00 6.60
C ALA A 62 -3.23 11.55 5.74
N ALA A 63 -2.12 11.16 6.38
CA ALA A 63 -0.97 10.60 5.68
C ALA A 63 -1.30 9.30 4.92
N LEU A 64 -2.09 8.41 5.53
CA LEU A 64 -2.59 7.20 4.88
C LEU A 64 -3.48 7.52 3.66
N VAL A 65 -4.42 8.45 3.81
CA VAL A 65 -5.28 8.87 2.70
C VAL A 65 -4.43 9.44 1.56
N ALA A 66 -3.47 10.31 1.86
CA ALA A 66 -2.56 10.85 0.85
C ALA A 66 -1.76 9.75 0.14
N HIS A 67 -1.25 8.76 0.90
CA HIS A 67 -0.52 7.62 0.34
C HIS A 67 -1.42 6.75 -0.56
N GLY A 68 -2.66 6.51 -0.14
CA GLY A 68 -3.65 5.79 -0.95
C GLY A 68 -3.98 6.52 -2.25
N VAL A 69 -4.24 7.83 -2.18
CA VAL A 69 -4.50 8.66 -3.38
C VAL A 69 -3.31 8.60 -4.33
N TYR A 70 -2.08 8.66 -3.83
CA TYR A 70 -0.88 8.54 -4.66
C TYR A 70 -0.86 7.21 -5.44
N ILE A 71 -1.05 6.07 -4.77
CA ILE A 71 -0.98 4.74 -5.39
C ILE A 71 -2.15 4.49 -6.37
N PHE A 72 -3.36 4.93 -6.03
CA PHE A 72 -4.55 4.61 -6.82
C PHE A 72 -4.85 5.61 -7.93
N ALA A 73 -4.50 6.90 -7.76
CA ALA A 73 -4.88 7.95 -8.69
C ALA A 73 -3.69 8.55 -9.47
N ILE A 74 -2.49 8.56 -8.88
CA ILE A 74 -1.32 9.26 -9.46
C ILE A 74 -0.31 8.29 -10.06
N ALA A 75 -0.12 7.12 -9.44
CA ALA A 75 0.92 6.19 -9.84
C ALA A 75 0.71 5.67 -11.27
N ASP A 76 1.69 5.97 -12.13
CA ASP A 76 1.70 5.54 -13.52
C ASP A 76 2.41 4.17 -13.66
N TYR A 77 1.63 3.20 -14.12
CA TYR A 77 2.06 1.83 -14.41
C TYR A 77 2.01 1.51 -15.90
N SER A 78 1.91 2.52 -16.78
CA SER A 78 1.78 2.34 -18.24
C SER A 78 3.09 2.10 -18.98
N GLY A 79 4.22 2.02 -18.26
CA GLY A 79 5.54 1.69 -18.83
C GLY A 79 5.54 0.35 -19.59
N PRO A 80 6.46 0.16 -20.56
CA PRO A 80 6.52 -1.05 -21.37
C PRO A 80 6.69 -2.27 -20.48
N SER A 81 5.64 -3.09 -20.43
CA SER A 81 5.73 -4.41 -19.82
C SER A 81 6.67 -5.26 -20.70
N PRO A 82 7.65 -5.98 -20.13
CA PRO A 82 8.58 -6.82 -20.90
C PRO A 82 7.91 -7.96 -21.69
N THR A 83 6.57 -8.09 -21.61
CA THR A 83 5.76 -9.08 -22.32
C THR A 83 5.66 -8.84 -23.82
N ALA A 84 6.16 -7.73 -24.36
CA ALA A 84 6.39 -7.58 -25.80
C ALA A 84 7.70 -8.28 -26.22
N LYS A 85 7.81 -9.60 -26.02
CA LYS A 85 8.70 -10.38 -26.89
C LYS A 85 8.05 -10.37 -28.28
N PRO A 86 8.72 -9.85 -29.32
CA PRO A 86 8.18 -9.95 -30.67
C PRO A 86 8.08 -11.44 -30.99
N ASN A 87 6.88 -11.87 -31.36
CA ASN A 87 6.64 -13.19 -31.91
C ASN A 87 7.42 -13.26 -33.24
N ALA A 88 8.65 -13.77 -33.20
CA ALA A 88 9.41 -14.10 -34.40
C ALA A 88 8.75 -15.33 -35.05
N LYS A 89 7.66 -15.10 -35.78
CA LYS A 89 7.25 -15.95 -36.90
C LYS A 89 7.77 -15.34 -38.19
N SER A 90 8.13 -16.23 -39.12
CA SER A 90 8.57 -15.99 -40.50
C SER A 90 10.08 -15.82 -40.67
N SER A 91 10.81 -16.87 -41.01
CA SER A 91 10.92 -17.35 -42.40
C SER A 91 11.63 -18.69 -42.48
#